data_AF-A0AAU0LS54-F1
#
_entry.id   AF-A0AAU0LS54-F1
#
_cell.length_a   1.000
_cell.length_b   1.000
_cell.length_c   1.000
_cell.angle_alpha   90.00
_cell.angle_beta   90.00
_cell.angle_gamma   90.00
#
_symmetry.space_group_name_H-M   'P 1'
#
loop_
_entity.id
_entity.type
_entity.pdbx_description
1 polymer ?
#
loop_
_entity_poly.entity_id
_entity_poly.type
_entity_poly.pdbx_seq_one_letter_code
_entity_poly.pdbx_strand_id
1 'polypeptide(L)'
;MITKEAIALAYKEIQDEICQALEKLDGSARFEEELWEREGGGGGRTRIIQNGQILEKGGVNFSSVYGKLPEAIKKSFAVEEDDFFATGVSIVIHPNNPLVPIIHMNIRYFELNDQIRWFGGGIDLTPHYVDEEDARYFHQQLKDVCDRHDTTFYEKFKNWADDYFYIRHRQETRGIGGVFYDKLNTEKTGMSMEDIFAFSCDLGRTFAPTYTALVEKNRHKTFTDQQKNWQLIRRGRYVEFNLVWDSGTKFGLETNGRIESILMSLPAQANWVYDYRPEEGSEEAKTLALLRKGINWI
;
A
#
# COMPACT_ATOMS: atom_id res chain seq x y z
N MET A 1 18.28 -9.94 -19.88
CA MET A 1 17.23 -8.91 -20.00
C MET A 1 15.96 -9.48 -19.46
N ILE A 2 15.50 -8.93 -18.35
CA ILE A 2 14.21 -9.23 -17.77
C ILE A 2 13.08 -8.81 -18.73
N THR A 3 12.04 -9.64 -18.87
CA THR A 3 10.87 -9.33 -19.71
C THR A 3 9.68 -8.89 -18.87
N LYS A 4 8.76 -8.14 -19.47
CA LYS A 4 7.52 -7.70 -18.84
C LYS A 4 6.62 -8.87 -18.38
N GLU A 5 6.67 -10.00 -19.10
CA GLU A 5 5.97 -11.24 -18.74
C GLU A 5 6.59 -11.88 -17.48
N ALA A 6 7.92 -11.88 -17.37
CA ALA A 6 8.61 -12.38 -16.18
C ALA A 6 8.31 -11.53 -14.94
N ILE A 7 8.27 -10.20 -15.10
CA ILE A 7 7.88 -9.27 -14.03
C ILE A 7 6.45 -9.55 -13.57
N ALA A 8 5.51 -9.67 -14.51
CA ALA A 8 4.11 -9.95 -14.18
C ALA A 8 3.93 -11.31 -13.49
N LEU A 9 4.66 -12.34 -13.92
CA LEU A 9 4.63 -13.65 -13.27
C LEU A 9 5.13 -13.57 -11.83
N ALA A 10 6.27 -12.93 -11.59
CA ALA A 10 6.82 -12.80 -10.23
C ALA A 10 5.89 -12.01 -9.29
N TYR A 11 5.24 -10.95 -9.79
CA TYR A 11 4.24 -10.22 -9.01
C TYR A 11 2.99 -11.06 -8.72
N LYS A 12 2.57 -11.90 -9.67
CA LYS A 12 1.49 -12.85 -9.44
C LYS A 12 1.87 -13.87 -8.36
N GLU A 13 3.10 -14.38 -8.35
CA GLU A 13 3.62 -15.27 -7.30
C GLU A 13 3.67 -14.59 -5.93
N ILE A 14 4.13 -13.33 -5.86
CA ILE A 14 4.12 -12.54 -4.61
C ILE A 14 2.69 -12.38 -4.06
N GLN A 15 1.69 -12.18 -4.91
CA GLN A 15 0.28 -12.20 -4.47
C GLN A 15 -0.10 -13.57 -3.87
N ASP A 16 0.32 -14.68 -4.48
CA ASP A 16 0.06 -16.02 -3.95
C ASP A 16 0.72 -16.23 -2.57
N GLU A 17 1.99 -15.88 -2.44
CA GLU A 17 2.75 -15.95 -1.18
C GLU A 17 2.07 -15.13 -0.07
N ILE A 18 1.67 -13.89 -0.36
CA ILE A 18 1.03 -13.00 0.62
C ILE A 18 -0.36 -13.50 1.02
N CYS A 19 -1.18 -13.93 0.06
CA CYS A 19 -2.50 -14.49 0.35
C CYS A 19 -2.40 -15.70 1.28
N GLN A 20 -1.49 -16.64 0.99
CA GLN A 20 -1.28 -17.81 1.83
C GLN A 20 -0.85 -17.45 3.26
N ALA A 21 0.06 -16.48 3.40
CA ALA A 21 0.49 -16.00 4.72
C ALA A 21 -0.65 -15.36 5.52
N LEU A 22 -1.48 -14.53 4.87
CA LEU A 22 -2.61 -13.85 5.51
C LEU A 22 -3.76 -14.81 5.88
N GLU A 23 -4.04 -15.81 5.04
CA GLU A 23 -5.02 -16.86 5.35
C GLU A 23 -4.58 -17.73 6.53
N LYS A 24 -3.28 -18.04 6.60
CA LYS A 24 -2.70 -18.75 7.74
C LYS A 24 -2.76 -17.91 9.01
N LEU A 25 -2.45 -16.61 8.90
CA LEU A 25 -2.52 -15.66 10.01
C LEU A 25 -3.95 -15.59 10.58
N ASP A 26 -4.94 -15.36 9.72
CA ASP A 26 -6.34 -15.23 10.12
C ASP A 26 -6.89 -16.54 10.71
N GLY A 27 -6.61 -17.66 10.05
CA GLY A 27 -7.02 -19.00 10.48
C GLY A 27 -8.48 -19.36 10.22
N SER A 28 -9.35 -18.39 9.91
CA SER A 28 -10.79 -18.60 9.73
C SER A 28 -11.32 -18.24 8.34
N ALA A 29 -10.91 -17.10 7.79
CA ALA A 29 -11.32 -16.65 6.47
C ALA A 29 -10.30 -17.06 5.38
N ARG A 30 -10.77 -17.04 4.14
CA ARG A 30 -10.01 -17.32 2.92
C ARG A 30 -10.25 -16.22 1.90
N PHE A 31 -9.32 -16.04 0.98
CA PHE A 31 -9.50 -15.13 -0.14
C PHE A 31 -10.47 -15.72 -1.15
N GLU A 32 -11.49 -14.94 -1.50
CA GLU A 32 -12.32 -15.16 -2.67
C GLU A 32 -11.64 -14.54 -3.89
N GLU A 33 -11.47 -15.34 -4.94
CA GLU A 33 -10.77 -14.94 -6.15
C GLU A 33 -11.74 -14.60 -7.28
N GLU A 34 -11.47 -13.48 -7.94
CA GLU A 34 -12.11 -13.10 -9.19
C GLU A 34 -11.04 -12.82 -10.25
N LEU A 35 -11.09 -13.61 -11.32
CA LEU A 35 -10.33 -13.36 -12.55
C LEU A 35 -11.15 -12.47 -13.46
N TRP A 36 -10.52 -11.45 -14.02
CA TRP A 36 -11.18 -10.51 -14.92
C TRP A 36 -10.27 -10.14 -16.08
N GLU A 37 -10.89 -9.81 -17.20
CA GLU A 37 -10.23 -9.33 -18.41
C GLU A 37 -10.60 -7.87 -18.66
N ARG A 38 -9.70 -7.13 -19.30
CA ARG A 38 -9.90 -5.71 -19.64
C ARG A 38 -10.16 -5.55 -21.13
N GLU A 39 -11.21 -4.82 -21.46
CA GLU A 39 -11.41 -4.33 -22.83
C GLU A 39 -10.21 -3.45 -23.25
N GLY A 40 -9.52 -3.84 -24.33
CA GLY A 40 -8.29 -3.18 -24.79
C GLY A 40 -6.99 -3.86 -24.36
N GLY A 41 -7.04 -4.92 -23.56
CA GLY A 41 -5.90 -5.82 -23.34
C GLY A 41 -5.53 -6.08 -21.88
N GLY A 42 -5.24 -7.34 -21.59
CA GLY A 42 -4.81 -7.81 -20.27
C GLY A 42 -5.98 -8.07 -19.32
N GLY A 43 -5.74 -7.90 -18.03
CA GLY A 43 -6.70 -8.22 -16.98
C GLY A 43 -6.07 -8.25 -15.59
N GLY A 44 -6.66 -9.03 -14.69
CA GLY A 44 -6.14 -9.18 -13.35
C GLY A 44 -6.77 -10.29 -12.53
N ARG A 45 -6.26 -10.41 -11.31
CA ARG A 45 -6.71 -11.34 -10.29
C ARG A 45 -6.96 -10.55 -9.02
N THR A 46 -8.23 -10.29 -8.74
CA THR A 46 -8.67 -9.64 -7.51
C THR A 46 -8.91 -10.73 -6.46
N ARG A 47 -8.32 -10.57 -5.28
CA ARG A 47 -8.55 -11.47 -4.15
C ARG A 47 -9.00 -10.67 -2.95
N ILE A 48 -10.17 -11.01 -2.43
CA ILE A 48 -10.81 -10.30 -1.32
C ILE A 48 -10.98 -11.25 -0.15
N ILE A 49 -10.64 -10.79 1.06
CA ILE A 49 -10.91 -11.50 2.32
C ILE A 49 -11.80 -10.61 3.18
N GLN A 50 -12.85 -11.18 3.75
CA GLN A 50 -13.82 -10.46 4.57
C GLN A 50 -14.28 -11.32 5.73
N ASN A 51 -14.72 -10.66 6.80
CA ASN A 51 -15.32 -11.30 7.97
C ASN A 51 -14.40 -12.36 8.61
N GLY A 52 -13.09 -12.19 8.49
CA GLY A 52 -12.12 -13.03 9.19
C GLY A 52 -12.08 -12.73 10.68
N GLN A 53 -11.45 -13.59 11.45
CA GLN A 53 -11.27 -13.41 12.89
C GLN A 53 -10.35 -12.22 13.18
N ILE A 54 -9.30 -12.05 12.36
CA ILE A 54 -8.31 -10.98 12.50
C ILE A 54 -8.51 -9.95 11.40
N LEU A 55 -8.70 -10.42 10.17
CA LEU A 55 -8.77 -9.59 8.97
C LEU A 55 -10.25 -9.27 8.69
N GLU A 56 -10.69 -8.07 9.07
CA GLU A 56 -12.09 -7.63 8.90
C GLU A 56 -12.44 -7.49 7.41
N LYS A 57 -11.55 -6.83 6.68
CA LYS A 57 -11.64 -6.63 5.24
C LYS A 57 -10.23 -6.44 4.68
N GLY A 58 -9.93 -7.11 3.59
CA GLY A 58 -8.69 -6.88 2.88
C GLY A 58 -8.79 -7.30 1.44
N GLY A 59 -7.87 -6.79 0.63
CA GLY A 59 -7.70 -7.29 -0.71
C GLY A 59 -6.24 -7.25 -1.14
N VAL A 60 -5.90 -8.23 -1.97
CA VAL A 60 -4.59 -8.40 -2.58
C VAL A 60 -4.86 -8.48 -4.07
N ASN A 61 -4.66 -7.38 -4.78
CA ASN A 61 -5.03 -7.25 -6.19
C ASN A 61 -3.80 -7.32 -7.07
N PHE A 62 -3.80 -8.23 -8.02
CA PHE A 62 -2.84 -8.28 -9.12
C PHE A 62 -3.50 -7.80 -10.40
N SER A 63 -2.75 -7.06 -11.21
CA SER A 63 -3.17 -6.69 -12.56
C SER A 63 -1.98 -6.74 -13.50
N SER A 64 -2.25 -7.09 -14.76
CA SER A 64 -1.31 -7.03 -15.88
C SER A 64 -2.10 -6.57 -17.09
N VAL A 65 -1.99 -5.27 -17.40
CA VAL A 65 -2.78 -4.58 -18.41
C VAL A 65 -1.89 -4.02 -19.49
N TYR A 66 -2.40 -4.01 -20.72
CA TYR A 66 -1.75 -3.41 -21.87
C TYR A 66 -2.79 -2.79 -22.79
N GLY A 67 -2.32 -2.08 -23.81
CA GLY A 67 -3.17 -1.51 -24.84
C GLY A 67 -2.78 -0.08 -25.16
N LYS A 68 -3.73 0.69 -25.70
CA LYS A 68 -3.49 2.07 -26.13
C LYS A 68 -3.53 3.05 -24.96
N LEU A 69 -2.56 3.97 -24.89
CA LEU A 69 -2.54 5.06 -23.94
C LEU A 69 -3.77 5.97 -24.16
N PRO A 70 -4.50 6.34 -23.09
CA PRO A 70 -5.48 7.41 -23.18
C PRO A 70 -4.82 8.72 -23.65
N GLU A 71 -5.50 9.49 -24.50
CA GLU A 71 -5.00 10.76 -25.06
C GLU A 71 -4.54 11.77 -24.01
N ALA A 72 -5.19 11.80 -22.84
CA ALA A 72 -4.77 12.64 -21.71
C ALA A 72 -3.36 12.27 -21.20
N ILE A 73 -3.03 10.98 -21.20
CA ILE A 73 -1.72 10.47 -20.76
C ILE A 73 -0.68 10.77 -21.84
N LYS A 74 -0.98 10.55 -23.13
CA LYS A 74 -0.06 10.91 -24.22
C LYS A 74 0.38 12.38 -24.15
N LYS A 75 -0.56 13.30 -23.95
CA LYS A 75 -0.27 14.73 -23.76
C LYS A 75 0.62 15.01 -22.54
N SER A 76 0.40 14.30 -21.43
CA SER A 76 1.20 14.47 -20.23
C SER A 76 2.63 13.94 -20.38
N PHE A 77 2.83 12.89 -21.16
CA PHE A 77 4.16 12.30 -21.39
C PHE A 77 4.87 12.90 -22.62
N ALA A 78 4.18 13.70 -23.44
CA ALA A 78 4.69 14.24 -24.70
C ALA A 78 5.22 13.14 -25.63
N VAL A 79 4.50 12.03 -25.69
CA VAL A 79 4.82 10.85 -26.49
C VAL A 79 3.77 10.64 -27.59
N GLU A 80 4.24 10.23 -28.75
CA GLU A 80 3.40 9.81 -29.90
C GLU A 80 3.04 8.32 -29.81
N GLU A 81 3.69 7.58 -28.91
CA GLU A 81 3.51 6.15 -28.77
C GLU A 81 2.15 5.78 -28.20
N ASP A 82 1.71 4.64 -28.70
CA ASP A 82 0.38 4.15 -28.49
C ASP A 82 0.35 3.09 -27.40
N ASP A 83 1.28 2.14 -27.40
CA ASP A 83 1.15 0.90 -26.63
C ASP A 83 1.84 1.01 -25.28
N PHE A 84 1.11 0.77 -24.19
CA PHE A 84 1.69 0.69 -22.85
C PHE A 84 1.53 -0.71 -22.26
N PHE A 85 2.34 -1.00 -21.26
CA PHE A 85 2.21 -2.14 -20.37
C PHE A 85 2.31 -1.67 -18.92
N ALA A 86 1.43 -2.17 -18.07
CA ALA A 86 1.50 -1.96 -16.63
C ALA A 86 1.14 -3.24 -15.88
N THR A 87 1.93 -3.59 -14.87
CA THR A 87 1.66 -4.73 -13.99
C THR A 87 1.98 -4.40 -12.56
N GLY A 88 1.32 -5.03 -11.59
CA GLY A 88 1.57 -4.76 -10.19
C GLY A 88 0.70 -5.54 -9.23
N VAL A 89 1.10 -5.49 -7.96
CA VAL A 89 0.32 -5.94 -6.80
C VAL A 89 -0.02 -4.73 -5.94
N SER A 90 -1.28 -4.60 -5.54
CA SER A 90 -1.75 -3.60 -4.58
C SER A 90 -2.55 -4.27 -3.47
N ILE A 91 -2.26 -3.89 -2.23
CA ILE A 91 -2.77 -4.55 -1.03
C ILE A 91 -3.24 -3.49 -0.05
N VAL A 92 -4.42 -3.71 0.52
CA VAL A 92 -4.86 -3.01 1.74
C VAL A 92 -5.50 -4.02 2.67
N ILE A 93 -5.08 -4.02 3.95
CA ILE A 93 -5.64 -4.90 4.97
C ILE A 93 -6.16 -4.07 6.15
N HIS A 94 -7.44 -4.23 6.46
CA HIS A 94 -8.11 -3.64 7.62
C HIS A 94 -8.37 -4.72 8.68
N PRO A 95 -7.73 -4.65 9.86
CA PRO A 95 -7.92 -5.64 10.92
C PRO A 95 -9.13 -5.33 11.82
N ASN A 96 -9.71 -6.35 12.44
CA ASN A 96 -10.81 -6.20 13.40
C ASN A 96 -10.37 -5.49 14.69
N ASN A 97 -9.17 -5.83 15.19
CA ASN A 97 -8.68 -5.33 16.47
C ASN A 97 -8.08 -3.92 16.29
N PRO A 98 -8.51 -2.88 17.04
CA PRO A 98 -7.97 -1.53 16.95
C PRO A 98 -6.47 -1.45 17.25
N LEU A 99 -5.92 -2.40 18.00
CA LEU A 99 -4.51 -2.45 18.35
C LEU A 99 -3.64 -3.10 17.25
N VAL A 100 -4.25 -3.55 16.16
CA VAL A 100 -3.55 -3.99 14.95
C VAL A 100 -3.65 -2.86 13.91
N PRO A 101 -2.54 -2.47 13.26
CA PRO A 101 -2.54 -1.40 12.28
C PRO A 101 -3.19 -1.82 10.95
N ILE A 102 -3.74 -0.86 10.22
CA ILE A 102 -3.99 -1.02 8.78
C ILE A 102 -2.63 -1.03 8.07
N ILE A 103 -2.45 -1.86 7.05
CA ILE A 103 -1.25 -1.85 6.20
C ILE A 103 -1.63 -1.72 4.73
N HIS A 104 -0.81 -0.98 3.99
CA HIS A 104 -0.89 -0.88 2.54
C HIS A 104 0.45 -1.25 1.91
N MET A 105 0.39 -1.90 0.75
CA MET A 105 1.55 -2.13 -0.12
C MET A 105 1.16 -1.93 -1.57
N ASN A 106 2.07 -1.36 -2.34
CA ASN A 106 2.04 -1.46 -3.79
C ASN A 106 3.44 -1.77 -4.33
N ILE A 107 3.52 -2.64 -5.33
CA ILE A 107 4.67 -2.79 -6.22
C ILE A 107 4.15 -2.82 -7.64
N ARG A 108 4.76 -2.05 -8.55
CA ARG A 108 4.30 -1.92 -9.93
C ARG A 108 5.45 -1.65 -10.88
N TYR A 109 5.21 -2.06 -12.12
CA TYR A 109 6.04 -1.81 -13.28
C TYR A 109 5.21 -1.15 -14.36
N PHE A 110 5.80 -0.18 -15.04
CA PHE A 110 5.24 0.49 -16.21
C PHE A 110 6.28 0.54 -17.31
N GLU A 111 5.86 0.28 -18.55
CA GLU A 111 6.66 0.41 -19.75
C GLU A 111 5.82 0.96 -20.90
N LEU A 112 6.36 1.96 -21.59
CA LEU A 112 5.85 2.43 -22.88
C LEU A 112 6.74 1.95 -24.02
N ASN A 113 8.06 2.03 -23.82
CA ASN A 113 9.10 1.58 -24.72
C ASN A 113 10.38 1.27 -23.92
N ASP A 114 11.47 0.88 -24.59
CA ASP A 114 12.74 0.57 -23.93
C ASP A 114 13.37 1.74 -23.17
N GLN A 115 13.05 2.98 -23.53
CA GLN A 115 13.55 4.20 -22.87
C GLN A 115 12.66 4.66 -21.70
N ILE A 116 11.36 4.44 -21.78
CA ILE A 116 10.34 4.91 -20.84
C ILE A 116 9.76 3.68 -20.14
N ARG A 117 10.53 3.19 -19.16
CA ARG A 117 10.13 2.13 -18.26
C ARG A 117 10.65 2.39 -16.85
N TRP A 118 9.86 2.02 -15.86
CA TRP A 118 10.17 2.30 -14.47
C TRP A 118 9.38 1.42 -13.49
N PHE A 119 9.90 1.33 -12.27
CA PHE A 119 9.24 0.73 -11.13
C PHE A 119 8.71 1.77 -10.16
N GLY A 120 7.61 1.45 -9.50
CA GLY A 120 7.03 2.25 -8.43
C GLY A 120 6.48 1.34 -7.34
N GLY A 121 6.29 1.88 -6.15
CA GLY A 121 5.75 1.10 -5.05
C GLY A 121 5.99 1.72 -3.69
N GLY A 122 5.79 0.89 -2.67
CA GLY A 122 5.93 1.27 -1.28
C GLY A 122 5.18 0.33 -0.35
N ILE A 123 5.53 0.41 0.93
CA ILE A 123 4.77 -0.19 2.03
C ILE A 123 4.61 0.91 3.08
N ASP A 124 3.40 1.09 3.58
CA ASP A 124 3.10 2.03 4.65
C ASP A 124 2.19 1.42 5.71
N LEU A 125 2.32 1.92 6.95
CA LEU A 125 1.60 1.44 8.11
C LEU A 125 0.73 2.55 8.71
N THR A 126 -0.54 2.22 8.94
CA THR A 126 -1.54 3.12 9.51
C THR A 126 -2.10 2.55 10.81
N PRO A 127 -1.38 2.73 11.94
CA PRO A 127 -1.88 2.34 13.25
C PRO A 127 -3.06 3.21 13.70
N HIS A 128 -4.01 2.60 14.42
CA HIS A 128 -5.03 3.35 15.14
C HIS A 128 -4.46 3.88 16.47
N TYR A 129 -3.57 3.13 17.09
CA TYR A 129 -2.76 3.54 18.24
C TYR A 129 -1.29 3.36 17.90
N VAL A 130 -0.50 4.43 17.99
CA VAL A 130 0.94 4.37 17.65
C VAL A 130 1.71 3.76 18.82
N ASP A 131 2.31 2.59 18.58
CA ASP A 131 3.33 1.99 19.43
C ASP A 131 4.71 2.26 18.78
N GLU A 132 5.58 2.95 19.51
CA GLU A 132 6.88 3.37 18.97
C GLU A 132 7.83 2.19 18.70
N GLU A 133 7.69 1.08 19.43
CA GLU A 133 8.49 -0.13 19.18
C GLU A 133 8.02 -0.82 17.91
N ASP A 134 6.70 -0.90 17.69
CA ASP A 134 6.13 -1.43 16.45
C ASP A 134 6.51 -0.55 15.26
N ALA A 135 6.53 0.77 15.43
CA ALA A 135 7.00 1.72 14.43
C ALA A 135 8.50 1.51 14.12
N ARG A 136 9.35 1.41 15.15
CA ARG A 136 10.79 1.08 15.01
C ARG A 136 10.98 -0.22 14.24
N TYR A 137 10.29 -1.28 14.66
CA TYR A 137 10.38 -2.60 14.03
C TYR A 137 10.00 -2.53 12.55
N PHE A 138 8.83 -1.94 12.24
CA PHE A 138 8.34 -1.79 10.87
C PHE A 138 9.34 -1.04 10.00
N HIS A 139 9.82 0.11 10.46
CA HIS A 139 10.78 0.93 9.71
C HIS A 139 12.14 0.25 9.56
N GLN A 140 12.60 -0.51 10.56
CA GLN A 140 13.83 -1.30 10.46
C GLN A 140 13.71 -2.37 9.37
N GLN A 141 12.59 -3.09 9.28
CA GLN A 141 12.40 -4.10 8.21
C GLN A 141 12.48 -3.47 6.81
N LEU A 142 11.91 -2.28 6.64
CA LEU A 142 11.98 -1.55 5.37
C LEU A 142 13.40 -1.03 5.08
N LYS A 143 14.11 -0.54 6.11
CA LYS A 143 15.49 -0.10 5.98
C LYS A 143 16.41 -1.25 5.60
N ASP A 144 16.29 -2.40 6.28
CA ASP A 144 17.10 -3.59 6.01
C ASP A 144 16.97 -4.05 4.55
N VAL A 145 15.78 -3.88 3.95
CA VAL A 145 15.55 -4.23 2.55
C VAL A 145 16.13 -3.17 1.62
N CYS A 146 15.92 -1.89 1.93
CA CYS A 146 16.52 -0.79 1.16
C CYS A 146 18.05 -0.90 1.14
N ASP A 147 18.68 -1.09 2.30
CA ASP A 147 20.14 -1.13 2.46
C ASP A 147 20.82 -2.27 1.68
N ARG A 148 20.11 -3.38 1.42
CA ARG A 148 20.63 -4.47 0.57
C ARG A 148 20.79 -4.09 -0.90
N HIS A 149 20.05 -3.08 -1.35
CA HIS A 149 20.02 -2.64 -2.75
C HIS A 149 20.74 -1.30 -2.92
N ASP A 150 20.46 -0.32 -2.05
CA ASP A 150 21.12 0.98 -2.00
C ASP A 150 20.85 1.63 -0.62
N THR A 151 21.89 1.98 0.13
CA THR A 151 21.79 2.54 1.48
C THR A 151 21.12 3.92 1.54
N THR A 152 20.98 4.60 0.40
CA THR A 152 20.27 5.89 0.29
C THR A 152 18.76 5.73 0.08
N PHE A 153 18.29 4.53 -0.28
CA PHE A 153 16.88 4.30 -0.61
C PHE A 153 15.95 4.55 0.57
N TYR A 154 16.29 4.07 1.76
CA TYR A 154 15.40 4.20 2.91
C TYR A 154 15.12 5.67 3.24
N GLU A 155 16.16 6.49 3.41
CA GLU A 155 16.00 7.91 3.75
C GLU A 155 15.16 8.64 2.68
N LYS A 156 15.49 8.43 1.40
CA LYS A 156 14.78 9.05 0.28
C LYS A 156 13.32 8.64 0.22
N PHE A 157 13.04 7.34 0.29
CA PHE A 157 11.69 6.81 0.12
C PHE A 157 10.83 6.99 1.37
N LYS A 158 11.42 7.04 2.55
CA LYS A 158 10.71 7.37 3.79
C LYS A 158 10.27 8.82 3.79
N ASN A 159 11.15 9.75 3.44
CA ASN A 159 10.78 11.17 3.33
C ASN A 159 9.67 11.37 2.28
N TRP A 160 9.73 10.65 1.16
CA TRP A 160 8.67 10.68 0.17
C TRP A 160 7.35 10.09 0.70
N ALA A 161 7.39 9.01 1.48
CA ALA A 161 6.19 8.44 2.09
C ALA A 161 5.51 9.44 3.04
N ASP A 162 6.27 10.14 3.90
CA ASP A 162 5.75 11.17 4.79
C ASP A 162 5.04 12.31 4.03
N ASP A 163 5.57 12.67 2.87
CA ASP A 163 5.00 13.71 2.01
C ASP A 163 3.77 13.24 1.22
N TYR A 164 3.82 12.01 0.69
CA TYR A 164 2.75 11.45 -0.14
C TYR A 164 1.52 11.14 0.71
N PHE A 165 1.68 10.51 1.87
CA PHE A 165 0.57 10.08 2.74
C PHE A 165 0.12 11.18 3.73
N TYR A 166 0.14 12.44 3.31
CA TYR A 166 -0.24 13.58 4.15
C TYR A 166 -1.63 14.14 3.84
N ILE A 167 -2.47 14.23 4.86
CA ILE A 167 -3.85 14.73 4.75
C ILE A 167 -3.84 16.23 5.01
N ARG A 168 -3.69 17.02 3.93
CA ARG A 168 -3.44 18.48 4.03
C ARG A 168 -4.50 19.23 4.82
N HIS A 169 -5.78 18.89 4.65
CA HIS A 169 -6.89 19.55 5.36
C HIS A 169 -7.04 19.13 6.82
N ARG A 170 -6.32 18.10 7.27
CA ARG A 170 -6.24 17.66 8.68
C ARG A 170 -4.88 17.97 9.32
N GLN A 171 -3.90 18.34 8.50
CA GLN A 171 -2.52 18.61 8.88
C GLN A 171 -1.81 17.42 9.57
N GLU A 172 -2.22 16.19 9.26
CA GLU A 172 -1.67 14.94 9.82
C GLU A 172 -1.21 13.99 8.70
N THR A 173 -0.26 13.10 9.00
CA THR A 173 0.00 11.93 8.15
C THR A 173 -1.11 10.89 8.33
N ARG A 174 -1.39 10.11 7.28
CA ARG A 174 -2.39 9.02 7.33
C ARG A 174 -2.03 7.99 8.40
N GLY A 175 -0.73 7.71 8.51
CA GLY A 175 -0.14 6.74 9.44
C GLY A 175 1.29 7.15 9.82
N ILE A 176 2.12 6.17 10.18
CA ILE A 176 3.52 6.37 10.57
C ILE A 176 4.49 6.32 9.38
N GLY A 177 3.97 6.42 8.16
CA GLY A 177 4.74 6.36 6.92
C GLY A 177 5.21 4.93 6.62
N GLY A 178 6.40 4.85 6.05
CA GLY A 178 7.02 3.63 5.54
C GLY A 178 8.01 4.00 4.45
N VAL A 179 7.94 3.36 3.28
CA VAL A 179 8.69 3.76 2.09
C VAL A 179 7.76 3.96 0.91
N PHE A 180 8.03 4.96 0.07
CA PHE A 180 7.32 5.22 -1.16
C PHE A 180 8.31 5.64 -2.26
N TYR A 181 8.15 5.08 -3.46
CA TYR A 181 8.94 5.42 -4.64
C TYR A 181 8.06 5.39 -5.89
N ASP A 182 8.40 6.24 -6.84
CA ASP A 182 7.76 6.27 -8.14
C ASP A 182 8.77 6.64 -9.22
N LYS A 183 8.53 6.16 -10.45
CA LYS A 183 9.41 6.39 -11.60
C LYS A 183 10.87 6.03 -11.32
N LEU A 184 11.14 4.93 -10.61
CA LEU A 184 12.48 4.42 -10.33
C LEU A 184 13.00 3.67 -11.56
N ASN A 185 14.13 4.11 -12.13
CA ASN A 185 14.69 3.59 -13.38
C ASN A 185 16.22 3.69 -13.38
N THR A 186 16.84 3.10 -14.41
CA THR A 186 18.30 3.02 -14.57
C THR A 186 18.98 4.39 -14.55
N GLU A 187 18.38 5.40 -15.17
CA GLU A 187 18.91 6.77 -15.22
C GLU A 187 18.99 7.41 -13.82
N LYS A 188 17.96 7.20 -12.99
CA LYS A 188 17.90 7.79 -11.65
C LYS A 188 18.74 7.08 -10.59
N THR A 189 19.00 5.78 -10.78
CA THR A 189 19.68 4.96 -9.77
C THR A 189 21.09 4.54 -10.18
N GLY A 190 21.40 4.53 -11.48
CA GLY A 190 22.61 3.89 -12.01
C GLY A 190 22.58 2.35 -11.94
N MET A 191 21.49 1.75 -11.45
CA MET A 191 21.31 0.30 -11.35
C MET A 191 20.76 -0.29 -12.65
N SER A 192 20.93 -1.60 -12.86
CA SER A 192 20.26 -2.30 -13.96
C SER A 192 18.76 -2.43 -13.70
N MET A 193 17.97 -2.67 -14.75
CA MET A 193 16.53 -2.95 -14.59
C MET A 193 16.29 -4.22 -13.76
N GLU A 194 17.16 -5.21 -13.90
CA GLU A 194 17.16 -6.43 -13.11
C GLU A 194 17.37 -6.17 -11.61
N ASP A 195 18.27 -5.27 -11.24
CA ASP A 195 18.52 -4.92 -9.83
C ASP A 195 17.34 -4.14 -9.24
N ILE A 196 16.75 -3.21 -10.00
CA ILE A 196 15.55 -2.45 -9.56
C ILE A 196 14.36 -3.41 -9.41
N PHE A 197 14.23 -4.38 -10.31
CA PHE A 197 13.22 -5.42 -10.21
C PHE A 197 13.44 -6.30 -8.96
N ALA A 198 14.68 -6.68 -8.68
CA ALA A 198 15.02 -7.44 -7.47
C ALA A 198 14.64 -6.66 -6.20
N PHE A 199 14.95 -5.36 -6.14
CA PHE A 199 14.49 -4.48 -5.06
C PHE A 199 12.97 -4.47 -4.92
N SER A 200 12.25 -4.34 -6.03
CA SER A 200 10.79 -4.34 -6.02
C SER A 200 10.20 -5.66 -5.49
N CYS A 201 10.76 -6.79 -5.90
CA CYS A 201 10.36 -8.11 -5.39
C CYS A 201 10.67 -8.29 -3.90
N ASP A 202 11.89 -7.93 -3.47
CA ASP A 202 12.32 -8.04 -2.08
C ASP A 202 11.46 -7.18 -1.16
N LEU A 203 11.13 -5.96 -1.59
CA LEU A 203 10.22 -5.10 -0.86
C LEU A 203 8.83 -5.74 -0.76
N GLY A 204 8.28 -6.25 -1.87
CA GLY A 204 7.00 -6.96 -1.88
C GLY A 204 6.97 -8.13 -0.89
N ARG A 205 8.03 -8.94 -0.87
CA ARG A 205 8.16 -10.10 0.04
C ARG A 205 8.41 -9.74 1.50
N THR A 206 8.76 -8.49 1.79
CA THR A 206 8.90 -7.98 3.16
C THR A 206 7.55 -7.77 3.84
N PHE A 207 6.48 -7.59 3.06
CA PHE A 207 5.13 -7.32 3.56
C PHE A 207 4.64 -8.37 4.55
N ALA A 208 4.57 -9.64 4.12
CA ALA A 208 3.98 -10.71 4.91
C ALA A 208 4.71 -10.96 6.24
N PRO A 209 6.04 -11.19 6.28
CA PRO A 209 6.73 -11.43 7.56
C PRO A 209 6.63 -10.24 8.51
N THR A 210 6.75 -9.01 8.01
CA THR A 210 6.66 -7.80 8.83
C THR A 210 5.27 -7.63 9.42
N TYR A 211 4.23 -7.73 8.58
CA TYR A 211 2.86 -7.50 9.04
C TYR A 211 2.36 -8.62 9.94
N THR A 212 2.66 -9.88 9.61
CA THR A 212 2.26 -11.01 10.47
C THR A 212 2.89 -10.90 11.86
N ALA A 213 4.17 -10.51 11.98
CA ALA A 213 4.80 -10.28 13.28
C ALA A 213 4.09 -9.19 14.11
N LEU A 214 3.74 -8.06 13.48
CA LEU A 214 2.99 -6.98 14.13
C LEU A 214 1.59 -7.41 14.58
N VAL A 215 0.90 -8.21 13.75
CA VAL A 215 -0.42 -8.75 14.06
C VAL A 215 -0.31 -9.74 15.23
N GLU A 216 0.63 -10.68 15.19
CA GLU A 216 0.79 -11.70 16.25
C GLU A 216 1.07 -11.08 17.63
N LYS A 217 1.86 -9.99 17.69
CA LYS A 217 2.09 -9.23 18.94
C LYS A 217 0.80 -8.66 19.54
N ASN A 218 -0.19 -8.33 18.70
CA ASN A 218 -1.35 -7.53 19.08
C ASN A 218 -2.70 -8.27 19.02
N ARG A 219 -2.80 -9.40 18.30
CA ARG A 219 -4.08 -10.07 17.96
C ARG A 219 -4.91 -10.50 19.16
N HIS A 220 -4.27 -10.83 20.28
CA HIS A 220 -4.93 -11.31 21.50
C HIS A 220 -5.19 -10.22 22.55
N LYS A 221 -4.72 -8.99 22.31
CA LYS A 221 -4.97 -7.88 23.24
C LYS A 221 -6.45 -7.53 23.21
N THR A 222 -7.07 -7.45 24.39
CA THR A 222 -8.45 -6.99 24.53
C THR A 222 -8.54 -5.49 24.25
N PHE A 223 -9.71 -5.05 23.79
CA PHE A 223 -9.97 -3.64 23.51
C PHE A 223 -11.34 -3.22 24.02
N THR A 224 -11.52 -1.92 24.26
CA THR A 224 -12.77 -1.31 24.72
C THR A 224 -13.60 -0.78 23.54
N ASP A 225 -14.88 -0.51 23.77
CA ASP A 225 -15.75 0.13 22.78
C ASP A 225 -15.24 1.53 22.38
N GLN A 226 -14.60 2.24 23.31
CA GLN A 226 -13.93 3.52 23.02
C GLN A 226 -12.80 3.34 22.01
N GLN A 227 -11.95 2.31 22.18
CA GLN A 227 -10.87 2.00 21.25
C GLN A 227 -11.41 1.57 19.88
N LYS A 228 -12.52 0.82 19.86
CA LYS A 228 -13.20 0.45 18.62
C LYS A 228 -13.79 1.68 17.92
N ASN A 229 -14.40 2.60 18.64
CA ASN A 229 -14.91 3.84 18.05
C ASN A 229 -13.77 4.73 17.50
N TRP A 230 -12.65 4.83 18.23
CA TRP A 230 -11.45 5.51 17.73
C TRP A 230 -10.93 4.89 16.43
N GLN A 231 -10.94 3.55 16.33
CA GLN A 231 -10.63 2.83 15.09
C GLN A 231 -11.44 3.35 13.91
N LEU A 232 -12.76 3.48 14.10
CA LEU A 232 -13.69 3.91 13.05
C LEU A 232 -13.45 5.37 12.64
N ILE A 233 -13.08 6.24 13.59
CA ILE A 233 -12.69 7.64 13.30
C ILE A 233 -11.39 7.69 12.49
N ARG A 234 -10.36 6.91 12.89
CA ARG A 234 -9.09 6.80 12.16
C ARG A 234 -9.28 6.20 10.77
N ARG A 235 -10.19 5.23 10.61
CA ARG A 235 -10.62 4.71 9.30
C ARG A 235 -11.28 5.79 8.44
N GLY A 236 -12.02 6.72 9.04
CA GLY A 236 -12.52 7.91 8.34
C GLY A 236 -11.40 8.75 7.71
N ARG A 237 -10.26 8.89 8.40
CA ARG A 237 -9.06 9.56 7.84
C ARG A 237 -8.43 8.78 6.68
N TYR A 238 -8.43 7.45 6.77
CA TYR A 238 -7.99 6.59 5.67
C TYR A 238 -8.87 6.81 4.42
N VAL A 239 -10.19 6.85 4.59
CA VAL A 239 -11.15 7.16 3.51
C VAL A 239 -10.93 8.57 2.94
N GLU A 240 -10.77 9.57 3.81
CA GLU A 240 -10.47 10.95 3.38
C GLU A 240 -9.21 11.01 2.51
N PHE A 241 -8.15 10.30 2.88
CA PHE A 241 -6.94 10.23 2.05
C PHE A 241 -7.21 9.59 0.69
N ASN A 242 -7.80 8.38 0.68
CA ASN A 242 -7.97 7.63 -0.56
C ASN A 242 -8.90 8.34 -1.56
N LEU A 243 -9.96 9.00 -1.10
CA LEU A 243 -10.92 9.63 -2.00
C LEU A 243 -10.53 11.05 -2.42
N VAL A 244 -9.70 11.76 -1.65
CA VAL A 244 -9.37 13.18 -1.92
C VAL A 244 -7.94 13.34 -2.44
N TRP A 245 -6.98 12.59 -1.91
CA TRP A 245 -5.55 12.84 -2.09
C TRP A 245 -4.82 11.73 -2.85
N ASP A 246 -5.30 10.49 -2.79
CA ASP A 246 -4.61 9.38 -3.47
C ASP A 246 -4.73 9.50 -4.99
N SER A 247 -3.59 9.67 -5.64
CA SER A 247 -3.51 9.85 -7.09
C SER A 247 -3.91 8.58 -7.84
N GLY A 248 -3.59 7.40 -7.29
CA GLY A 248 -3.95 6.11 -7.89
C GLY A 248 -5.45 5.88 -7.91
N THR A 249 -6.12 6.10 -6.77
CA THR A 249 -7.58 5.99 -6.65
C THR A 249 -8.28 6.99 -7.57
N LYS A 250 -7.89 8.26 -7.54
CA LYS A 250 -8.50 9.29 -8.39
C LYS A 250 -8.37 8.95 -9.87
N PHE A 251 -7.16 8.58 -10.31
CA PHE A 251 -6.92 8.17 -11.69
C PHE A 251 -7.80 6.97 -12.08
N GLY A 252 -7.81 5.90 -11.27
CA GLY A 252 -8.61 4.71 -11.57
C GLY A 252 -10.12 4.98 -11.69
N LEU A 253 -10.66 5.87 -10.85
CA LEU A 253 -12.07 6.28 -10.90
C LEU A 253 -12.38 7.15 -12.12
N GLU A 254 -11.43 7.97 -12.56
CA GLU A 254 -11.58 8.82 -13.76
C GLU A 254 -11.37 8.04 -15.06
N THR A 255 -10.66 6.90 -15.03
CA THR A 255 -10.26 6.15 -16.23
C THR A 255 -10.87 4.76 -16.34
N ASN A 256 -12.20 4.61 -16.43
CA ASN A 256 -12.92 3.33 -16.67
C ASN A 256 -12.29 2.09 -15.96
N GLY A 257 -11.70 2.31 -14.78
CA GLY A 257 -11.05 1.25 -14.03
C GLY A 257 -12.11 0.34 -13.41
N ARG A 258 -11.71 -0.87 -13.02
CA ARG A 258 -12.62 -1.76 -12.30
C ARG A 258 -12.89 -1.19 -10.90
N ILE A 259 -14.04 -0.54 -10.76
CA ILE A 259 -14.42 0.26 -9.58
C ILE A 259 -14.30 -0.56 -8.28
N GLU A 260 -14.82 -1.79 -8.26
CA GLU A 260 -14.76 -2.65 -7.07
C GLU A 260 -13.32 -3.04 -6.68
N SER A 261 -12.41 -3.16 -7.65
CA SER A 261 -10.99 -3.41 -7.36
C SER A 261 -10.28 -2.17 -6.81
N ILE A 262 -10.71 -0.97 -7.22
CA ILE A 262 -10.16 0.31 -6.74
C ILE A 262 -10.65 0.62 -5.32
N LEU A 263 -11.95 0.49 -5.09
CA LEU A 263 -12.60 0.79 -3.81
C LEU A 263 -12.43 -0.31 -2.76
N MET A 264 -11.81 -1.44 -3.12
CA MET A 264 -11.35 -2.47 -2.18
C MET A 264 -10.55 -1.86 -1.02
N SER A 265 -9.77 -0.82 -1.29
CA SER A 265 -8.95 -0.11 -0.30
C SER A 265 -9.75 0.50 0.85
N LEU A 266 -11.05 0.76 0.67
CA LEU A 266 -11.89 1.36 1.71
C LEU A 266 -12.20 0.34 2.81
N PRO A 267 -12.21 0.76 4.10
CA PRO A 267 -12.59 -0.11 5.21
C PRO A 267 -14.06 -0.57 5.11
N ALA A 268 -14.42 -1.61 5.85
CA ALA A 268 -15.81 -2.06 5.94
C ALA A 268 -16.72 -1.00 6.58
N GLN A 269 -16.20 -0.28 7.57
CA GLN A 269 -16.90 0.79 8.29
C GLN A 269 -15.94 1.92 8.65
N ALA A 270 -16.45 3.15 8.64
CA ALA A 270 -15.73 4.36 9.06
C ALA A 270 -16.73 5.37 9.64
N ASN A 271 -16.28 6.16 10.62
CA ASN A 271 -17.11 7.15 11.31
C ASN A 271 -16.54 8.57 11.15
N TRP A 272 -17.44 9.54 11.07
CA TRP A 272 -17.12 10.96 11.18
C TRP A 272 -17.92 11.56 12.34
N VAL A 273 -17.19 12.12 13.30
CA VAL A 273 -17.77 12.82 14.45
C VAL A 273 -17.43 14.30 14.31
N TYR A 274 -18.44 15.16 14.43
CA TYR A 274 -18.28 16.61 14.33
C TYR A 274 -17.37 17.14 15.44
N ASP A 275 -16.35 17.92 15.06
CA ASP A 275 -15.34 18.53 15.96
C ASP A 275 -14.79 17.56 17.03
N TYR A 276 -14.57 16.29 16.66
CA TYR A 276 -14.00 15.31 17.59
C TYR A 276 -12.60 15.75 18.04
N ARG A 277 -12.39 15.78 19.36
CA ARG A 277 -11.10 16.00 19.99
C ARG A 277 -10.86 14.88 20.99
N PRO A 278 -9.71 14.18 20.93
CA PRO A 278 -9.37 13.20 21.96
C PRO A 278 -9.22 13.90 23.32
N GLU A 279 -9.41 13.14 24.39
CA GLU A 279 -9.14 13.62 25.74
C GLU A 279 -7.63 13.92 25.92
N GLU A 280 -7.31 15.01 26.61
CA GLU A 280 -5.91 15.38 26.83
C GLU A 280 -5.19 14.30 27.66
N GLY A 281 -3.99 13.91 27.22
CA GLY A 281 -3.20 12.85 27.85
C GLY A 281 -3.63 11.42 27.48
N SER A 282 -4.70 11.24 26.70
CA SER A 282 -5.14 9.92 26.25
C SER A 282 -4.21 9.31 25.19
N GLU A 283 -4.34 8.00 24.96
CA GLU A 283 -3.56 7.31 23.91
C GLU A 283 -3.94 7.78 22.49
N GLU A 284 -5.18 8.22 22.28
CA GLU A 284 -5.62 8.85 21.02
C GLU A 284 -4.93 10.19 20.79
N ALA A 285 -4.80 11.02 21.84
CA ALA A 285 -4.07 12.30 21.76
C ALA A 285 -2.57 12.08 21.49
N LYS A 286 -1.94 11.11 22.17
CA LYS A 286 -0.55 10.71 21.91
C LYS A 286 -0.37 10.22 20.48
N THR A 287 -1.29 9.39 19.99
CA THR A 287 -1.28 8.91 18.61
C THR A 287 -1.31 10.08 17.63
N LEU A 288 -2.23 11.02 17.78
CA LEU A 288 -2.30 12.19 16.89
C LEU A 288 -1.02 13.04 16.92
N ALA A 289 -0.37 13.20 18.07
CA ALA A 289 0.90 13.92 18.16
C ALA A 289 2.05 13.24 17.37
N LEU A 290 1.94 11.92 17.14
CA LEU A 290 2.89 11.12 16.36
C LEU A 290 2.50 10.96 14.89
N LEU A 291 1.30 11.37 14.47
CA LEU A 291 0.87 11.35 13.06
C LEU A 291 1.26 12.65 12.35
N ARG A 292 2.56 12.90 12.25
CA ARG A 292 3.16 14.07 11.61
C ARG A 292 4.38 13.67 10.79
N LYS A 293 4.76 14.54 9.84
CA LYS A 293 5.94 14.35 8.98
C LYS A 293 7.24 14.41 9.78
N GLY A 294 8.27 13.72 9.28
CA GLY A 294 9.65 13.92 9.72
C GLY A 294 10.01 13.28 11.05
N ILE A 295 9.14 12.46 11.65
CA ILE A 295 9.53 11.66 12.82
C ILE A 295 10.59 10.65 12.38
N ASN A 296 11.74 10.66 13.06
CA ASN A 296 12.73 9.62 12.87
C ASN A 296 12.38 8.42 13.76
N TRP A 297 12.05 7.30 13.13
CA TRP A 297 11.69 6.09 13.86
C TRP A 297 12.92 5.26 14.22
N ILE A 298 14.03 5.32 13.47
CA ILE A 298 15.23 4.48 13.66
C ILE A 298 16.54 5.25 13.60
#